data_AF-A0A847YAN4-F1
#
_entry.id   AF-A0A847YAN4-F1
#
_cell.length_a   1.000
_cell.length_b   1.000
_cell.length_c   1.000
_cell.angle_alpha   90.00
_cell.angle_beta   90.00
_cell.angle_gamma   90.00
#
_symmetry.space_group_name_H-M   'P 1'
#
loop_
_entity.id
_entity.type
_entity.pdbx_description
1 polymer ?
#
loop_
_entity_poly.entity_id
_entity_poly.type
_entity_poly.pdbx_seq_one_letter_code
_entity_poly.pdbx_strand_id
1 'polypeptide(L)'
;MKRTDIDANVLIAAFQGEGEVCQRALRVLDDPDRKFVVSDYLRLEVLPKPTFHKKREEIEFMQAVFERAEHLDTSPTLTGRAYYGLEI
;
A
#
# COMPACT_ATOMS: atom_id res chain seq x y z
N MET A 1 -7.94 14.06 -10.72
CA MET A 1 -6.99 13.01 -10.31
C MET A 1 -6.31 13.38 -9.01
N LYS A 2 -6.68 12.70 -7.93
CA LYS A 2 -6.18 12.92 -6.57
C LYS A 2 -5.03 11.94 -6.29
N ARG A 3 -3.86 12.46 -5.90
CA ARG A 3 -2.78 11.62 -5.37
C ARG A 3 -3.23 11.04 -4.04
N THR A 4 -3.16 9.72 -3.92
CA THR A 4 -3.63 9.00 -2.73
C THR A 4 -2.51 8.08 -2.26
N ASP A 5 -2.00 8.32 -1.06
CA ASP A 5 -1.18 7.34 -0.34
C ASP A 5 -2.09 6.25 0.21
N ILE A 6 -1.67 4.98 0.12
CA ILE A 6 -2.51 3.83 0.47
C ILE A 6 -1.95 3.08 1.66
N ASP A 7 -2.82 2.85 2.65
CA ASP A 7 -2.51 2.06 3.83
C ASP A 7 -2.47 0.56 3.51
N ALA A 8 -1.58 -0.19 4.18
CA ALA A 8 -1.44 -1.64 4.02
C ALA A 8 -2.76 -2.40 4.24
N ASN A 9 -3.58 -1.97 5.19
CA ASN A 9 -4.84 -2.66 5.49
C ASN A 9 -5.83 -2.61 4.33
N VAL A 10 -5.76 -1.59 3.46
CA VAL A 10 -6.59 -1.55 2.25
C VAL A 10 -6.18 -2.68 1.30
N LEU A 11 -4.88 -2.90 1.11
CA LEU A 11 -4.39 -3.98 0.25
C LEU A 11 -4.68 -5.36 0.83
N ILE A 12 -4.44 -5.53 2.13
CA ILE A 12 -4.73 -6.79 2.84
C ILE A 12 -6.24 -7.07 2.80
N ALA A 13 -7.09 -6.07 3.02
CA ALA A 13 -8.55 -6.23 2.93
C ALA A 13 -9.03 -6.55 1.51
N ALA A 14 -8.40 -5.98 0.48
CA ALA A 14 -8.74 -6.26 -0.91
C ALA A 14 -8.45 -7.72 -1.28
N PHE A 15 -7.36 -8.30 -0.77
CA PHE A 15 -6.94 -9.66 -1.10
C PHE A 15 -7.49 -10.74 -0.15
N GLN A 16 -7.39 -10.52 1.17
CA GLN A 16 -7.75 -11.49 2.21
C GLN A 16 -9.13 -11.24 2.84
N GLY A 17 -9.72 -10.06 2.61
CA GLY A 17 -10.99 -9.71 3.23
C GLY A 17 -12.17 -10.51 2.66
N GLU A 18 -13.28 -10.49 3.38
CA GLU A 18 -14.53 -11.15 2.97
C GLU A 18 -15.68 -10.15 2.85
N GLY A 19 -16.67 -10.48 2.02
CA GLY A 19 -17.91 -9.74 1.88
C GLY A 19 -17.71 -8.25 1.59
N GLU A 20 -18.39 -7.41 2.37
CA GLU A 20 -18.41 -5.96 2.15
C GLU A 20 -17.03 -5.31 2.32
N VAL A 21 -16.18 -5.83 3.22
CA VAL A 21 -14.86 -5.26 3.48
C VAL A 21 -13.96 -5.37 2.25
N CYS A 22 -13.89 -6.56 1.63
CA CYS A 22 -13.17 -6.77 0.39
C CYS A 22 -13.71 -5.87 -0.74
N GLN A 23 -15.04 -5.84 -0.91
CA GLN A 23 -15.69 -5.02 -1.94
C GLN A 23 -15.43 -3.52 -1.77
N ARG A 24 -15.34 -3.03 -0.54
CA ARG A 24 -15.00 -1.63 -0.25
C ARG A 24 -13.54 -1.34 -0.56
N ALA A 25 -12.63 -2.24 -0.20
CA ALA A 25 -11.21 -2.08 -0.50
C ALA A 25 -10.94 -2.11 -2.01
N LEU A 26 -11.53 -3.05 -2.75
CA LEU A 26 -11.43 -3.12 -4.21
C LEU A 26 -11.99 -1.85 -4.88
N ARG A 27 -13.13 -1.32 -4.41
CA ARG A 27 -13.68 -0.05 -4.92
C ARG A 27 -12.73 1.13 -4.74
N VAL A 28 -11.89 1.14 -3.71
CA VAL A 28 -10.85 2.17 -3.56
C VAL A 28 -9.77 1.97 -4.63
N LEU A 29 -9.29 0.73 -4.81
CA LEU A 29 -8.25 0.39 -5.78
C LEU A 29 -8.66 0.61 -7.24
N ASP A 30 -9.95 0.44 -7.54
CA ASP A 30 -10.51 0.59 -8.88
C ASP A 30 -11.00 2.02 -9.18
N ASP A 31 -10.91 2.96 -8.23
CA ASP A 31 -11.35 4.35 -8.41
C ASP A 31 -10.48 5.08 -9.45
N PRO A 32 -11.04 5.42 -10.64
CA PRO A 32 -10.26 6.02 -11.72
C PRO A 32 -9.88 7.48 -11.45
N ASP A 33 -10.46 8.16 -10.46
CA ASP A 33 -10.06 9.54 -10.08
C ASP A 33 -8.84 9.53 -9.14
N ARG A 34 -8.27 8.35 -8.83
CA ARG A 34 -7.09 8.22 -7.96
C ARG A 34 -5.84 7.87 -8.75
N LYS A 35 -4.76 8.53 -8.39
CA LYS A 35 -3.40 8.09 -8.71
C LYS A 35 -2.73 7.66 -7.42
N PHE A 36 -2.43 6.37 -7.28
CA PHE A 36 -1.78 5.87 -6.08
C PHE A 36 -0.31 6.28 -6.05
N VAL A 37 0.12 6.66 -4.85
CA VAL A 37 1.52 6.86 -4.50
C VAL A 37 1.88 5.86 -3.41
N VAL A 38 3.09 5.31 -3.44
CA VAL A 38 3.56 4.27 -2.52
C VAL A 38 5.02 4.48 -2.14
N SER A 39 5.39 4.11 -0.92
CA SER A 39 6.78 4.10 -0.48
C SER A 39 7.28 2.67 -0.22
N ASP A 40 8.58 2.51 0.04
CA ASP A 40 9.14 1.22 0.44
C ASP A 40 8.60 0.71 1.79
N TYR A 41 8.07 1.59 2.65
CA TYR A 41 7.47 1.16 3.93
C TYR A 41 6.24 0.29 3.71
N LEU A 42 5.37 0.65 2.76
CA LEU A 42 4.21 -0.17 2.41
C LEU A 42 4.62 -1.56 1.90
N ARG A 43 5.72 -1.67 1.13
CA ARG A 43 6.27 -2.96 0.68
C ARG A 43 6.71 -3.82 1.87
N LEU A 44 7.37 -3.21 2.85
CA LEU A 44 7.81 -3.87 4.08
C LEU A 44 6.63 -4.34 4.94
N GLU A 45 5.47 -3.69 4.85
CA GLU A 45 4.27 -4.10 5.59
C GLU A 45 3.55 -5.28 4.92
N VAL A 46 3.47 -5.32 3.58
CA VAL A 46 2.59 -6.28 2.88
C VAL A 46 3.30 -7.49 2.29
N LEU A 47 4.61 -7.41 1.96
CA LEU A 47 5.31 -8.50 1.27
C LEU A 47 5.99 -9.55 2.16
N PRO A 48 6.54 -9.25 3.35
CA PRO A 48 7.34 -10.23 4.08
C PRO A 48 6.59 -11.51 4.46
N LYS A 49 5.37 -11.39 4.97
CA LYS A 49 4.56 -12.54 5.40
C LYS A 49 4.12 -13.42 4.22
N PRO A 50 3.53 -12.88 3.13
CA PRO A 50 3.22 -13.68 1.94
C PRO A 50 4.45 -14.33 1.31
N THR A 51 5.58 -13.62 1.27
CA THR A 51 6.85 -14.14 0.76
C THR A 51 7.35 -15.32 1.59
N PHE A 52 7.40 -15.17 2.92
CA PHE A 52 7.82 -16.24 3.83
C PHE A 52 6.95 -17.50 3.69
N HIS A 53 5.63 -17.33 3.60
CA HIS A 53 4.68 -18.43 3.45
C HIS A 53 4.45 -18.86 1.99
N LYS A 54 5.21 -18.34 1.03
CA LYS A 54 5.13 -18.68 -0.40
C LYS A 54 3.72 -18.51 -1.00
N LYS A 55 2.99 -17.49 -0.57
CA LYS A 55 1.63 -17.15 -1.05
C LYS A 55 1.72 -16.41 -2.39
N ARG A 56 1.98 -17.15 -3.46
CA ARG A 56 2.28 -16.59 -4.79
C ARG A 56 1.21 -15.62 -5.30
N GLU A 57 -0.07 -15.97 -5.20
CA GLU A 57 -1.17 -15.12 -5.67
C GLU A 57 -1.25 -13.78 -4.92
N GLU A 58 -0.98 -13.81 -3.61
CA GLU A 58 -0.94 -12.60 -2.80
C GLU A 58 0.24 -11.71 -3.16
N ILE A 59 1.42 -12.31 -3.39
CA ILE A 59 2.61 -11.59 -3.83
C ILE A 59 2.35 -10.92 -5.18
N GLU A 60 1.78 -11.65 -6.13
CA GLU A 60 1.44 -11.13 -7.47
C GLU A 60 0.42 -10.00 -7.40
N PHE A 61 -0.60 -10.12 -6.54
CA PHE A 61 -1.56 -9.05 -6.30
C PHE A 61 -0.89 -7.78 -5.78
N MET A 62 -0.05 -7.89 -4.73
CA MET A 62 0.64 -6.73 -4.16
C MET A 62 1.58 -6.09 -5.18
N GLN A 63 2.32 -6.90 -5.95
CA GLN A 63 3.21 -6.41 -7.00
C GLN A 63 2.46 -5.66 -8.09
N ALA A 64 1.31 -6.17 -8.55
CA ALA A 64 0.48 -5.48 -9.55
C ALA A 64 0.00 -4.11 -9.08
N VAL A 65 -0.27 -3.94 -7.78
CA VAL A 65 -0.59 -2.63 -7.19
C VAL A 65 0.64 -1.70 -7.24
N PHE A 66 1.81 -2.19 -6.83
CA PHE A 66 3.05 -1.40 -6.84
C PHE A 66 3.48 -0.97 -8.24
N GLU A 67 3.30 -1.82 -9.26
CA GLU A 67 3.64 -1.50 -10.66
C GLU A 67 2.77 -0.38 -11.23
N ARG A 68 1.53 -0.24 -10.76
CA ARG A 68 0.58 0.79 -11.19
C ARG A 68 0.70 2.10 -10.40
N ALA A 69 1.37 2.06 -9.24
CA ALA A 69 1.53 3.21 -8.37
C ALA A 69 2.81 4.00 -8.67
N GLU A 70 2.77 5.30 -8.38
CA GLU A 70 3.98 6.13 -8.40
C GLU A 70 4.78 5.90 -7.11
N HIS A 71 6.06 5.57 -7.25
CA HIS A 71 6.95 5.40 -6.10
C HIS A 71 7.39 6.75 -5.53
N LEU A 72 7.31 6.91 -4.21
CA LEU A 72 7.85 8.04 -3.48
C LEU A 72 9.06 7.62 -2.68
N ASP A 73 10.17 8.34 -2.90
CA ASP A 73 11.38 8.16 -2.12
C ASP A 73 11.13 8.47 -0.64
N THR A 74 11.73 7.68 0.24
CA THR A 74 11.67 7.91 1.68
C THR A 74 12.87 8.75 2.13
N SER A 75 12.69 9.54 3.20
CA SER A 75 13.75 10.38 3.76
C SER A 75 13.88 10.12 5.25
N PRO A 76 15.05 9.65 5.73
CA PRO A 76 15.29 9.51 7.17
C PRO A 76 15.07 10.82 7.93
N THR A 77 15.31 11.96 7.29
CA THR A 77 15.02 13.27 7.85
C THR A 77 13.52 13.51 8.00
N LEU A 78 12.71 13.21 6.98
CA LEU A 78 11.25 13.35 7.04
C LEU A 78 10.65 12.39 8.08
N THR A 79 11.12 11.15 8.08
CA THR A 79 10.74 10.14 9.06
C THR A 79 11.11 10.59 10.47
N GLY A 80 12.31 11.14 10.66
CA GLY A 80 12.75 11.72 11.93
C GLY A 80 11.90 12.91 12.36
N ARG A 81 11.50 13.80 11.45
CA ARG A 81 10.57 14.90 11.74
C ARG A 81 9.21 14.39 12.21
N ALA A 82 8.66 13.38 11.53
CA ALA A 82 7.37 12.78 11.89
C ALA A 82 7.40 12.08 13.26
N TYR A 83 8.45 11.31 13.56
CA TYR A 83 8.55 10.55 14.82
C TYR A 83 8.95 11.42 16.02
N TYR A 84 9.85 12.40 15.81
CA TYR A 84 10.44 13.17 16.90
C TYR A 84 9.92 14.60 17.00
N GLY A 85 8.97 15.01 16.15
CA GLY A 85 8.34 16.33 16.19
C GLY A 85 9.27 17.49 15.81
N LEU A 86 10.30 17.22 15.01
CA LEU A 86 11.17 18.29 14.47
C LEU A 86 10.42 19.03 13.36
N GLU A 87 10.52 20.36 13.31
CA GLU A 87 9.73 21.24 12.42
C GLU A 87 9.62 20.70 10.98
N ILE A 88 8.38 20.61 10.49
CA ILE A 88 8.01 20.08 9.15
C ILE A 88 8.35 21.11 8.09
#